data_AF-A0A6P3FM13-F1
#
_entry.id   AF-A0A6P3FM13-F1
#
_cell.length_a   1.000
_cell.length_b   1.000
_cell.length_c   1.000
_cell.angle_alpha   90.00
_cell.angle_beta   90.00
_cell.angle_gamma   90.00
#
_symmetry.space_group_name_H-M   'P 1'
#
loop_
_entity.id
_entity.type
_entity.pdbx_description
1 polymer ?
#
loop_
_entity_poly.entity_id
_entity_poly.type
_entity_poly.pdbx_seq_one_letter_code
_entity_poly.pdbx_strand_id
1 'polypeptide(L)'
;MALASAPAKRAFLGSGWLGFGDSGIPRRGAYEWGVRSTRKPEPLPLDRVYEIPGLEPITYAGKMHFMPGLARPVFPNWDRGWKHPRFHRSPPIHEQPLYKEQPCYIFHRRCRLLEGVKQALWLTKTKLIEGLPEKVLSLVDDPQNHIENQDERVLNMISHARLWHSTEDIPKRETYCPIIVDNLIQLCKSHILKHPSMARRICAKNYSLSAMWSRESFLLQVRGSSGTRLSAKDPLPPIASREEVEATRNHVLETFYPISPVIDLQECNVYEMKDDTGFQEGYPYPFCHTLYLLETAKLRSHRFHPEQLRAKMILFAFGNALAQARLLYGNDSKVLEQPVVVQSVGTDGRIFQFLVLQLNTTDLASNEGVKNLVWVDSDQLLYRHFWCLPVIKKKVVVEPVGPVDFQPETFKKFLALYLHGAV
;
A
#
# COMPACT_ATOMS: atom_id res chain seq x y z
N MET A 1 57.01 10.82 9.74
CA MET A 1 56.78 11.96 10.66
C MET A 1 55.39 12.49 10.35
N ALA A 2 54.32 12.02 11.02
CA ALA A 2 53.79 12.53 12.31
C ALA A 2 53.53 14.05 12.21
N LEU A 3 52.30 14.60 12.28
CA LEU A 3 51.23 14.51 13.30
C LEU A 3 49.91 15.03 12.65
N ALA A 4 48.78 14.33 12.74
CA ALA A 4 47.71 14.47 13.75
C ALA A 4 47.05 15.87 13.84
N SER A 5 45.74 15.95 13.53
CA SER A 5 44.82 16.88 14.19
C SER A 5 43.38 16.33 14.20
N ALA A 6 42.92 16.00 15.41
CA ALA A 6 41.56 15.60 15.75
C ALA A 6 40.62 16.84 15.87
N PRO A 7 39.31 16.66 16.13
CA PRO A 7 38.25 17.64 15.81
C PRO A 7 37.94 18.60 16.97
N ALA A 8 37.57 19.84 16.64
CA ALA A 8 37.08 20.80 17.63
C ALA A 8 35.53 20.74 17.73
N LYS A 9 35.05 20.10 18.79
CA LYS A 9 33.74 20.38 19.39
C LYS A 9 33.71 21.84 19.88
N ARG A 10 32.69 22.61 19.53
CA ARG A 10 32.20 23.76 20.31
C ARG A 10 30.69 23.55 20.48
N ALA A 11 30.25 23.02 21.62
CA ALA A 11 29.96 23.76 22.84
C ALA A 11 28.97 24.90 22.57
N PHE A 12 27.68 24.59 22.66
CA PHE A 12 26.63 25.56 22.94
C PHE A 12 26.88 26.12 24.34
N LEU A 13 27.38 27.35 24.40
CA LEU A 13 27.30 28.17 25.60
C LEU A 13 26.39 29.34 25.28
N GLY A 14 25.37 29.50 26.12
CA GLY A 14 24.35 30.52 25.98
C GLY A 14 24.94 31.93 25.97
N SER A 15 24.34 32.77 25.15
CA SER A 15 24.32 34.22 25.32
C SER A 15 22.84 34.55 25.56
N GLY A 16 22.44 35.00 26.75
CA GLY A 16 22.94 36.23 27.35
C GLY A 16 21.99 37.33 26.94
N TRP A 17 20.89 37.46 27.68
CA TRP A 17 20.00 38.62 27.64
C TRP A 17 20.81 39.87 27.99
N LEU A 18 20.92 40.80 27.05
CA LEU A 18 21.27 42.20 27.31
C LEU A 18 20.56 43.04 26.23
N GLY A 19 19.52 43.76 26.65
CA GLY A 19 18.79 44.68 25.79
C GLY A 19 19.53 45.99 25.62
N PHE A 20 19.56 46.51 24.39
CA PHE A 20 19.64 47.93 24.05
C PHE A 20 19.25 48.12 22.56
N GLY A 21 18.29 49.01 22.30
CA GLY A 21 18.14 49.77 21.05
C GLY A 21 17.68 49.02 19.80
N ASP A 22 16.37 49.00 19.59
CA ASP A 22 15.67 48.35 18.48
C ASP A 22 15.96 49.04 17.11
N SER A 23 16.98 48.55 16.41
CA SER A 23 17.09 48.68 14.95
C SER A 23 17.64 47.38 14.37
N GLY A 24 16.96 46.29 14.73
CA GLY A 24 17.23 44.98 14.15
C GLY A 24 16.83 44.99 12.68
N ILE A 25 17.83 44.88 11.79
CA ILE A 25 17.60 44.38 10.42
C ILE A 25 16.76 43.11 10.58
N PRO A 26 15.54 43.04 10.01
CA PRO A 26 14.71 41.86 10.19
C PRO A 26 15.46 40.69 9.54
N ARG A 27 15.96 39.77 10.37
CA ARG A 27 16.31 38.43 9.90
C ARG A 27 15.06 37.94 9.20
N ARG A 28 15.11 37.74 7.87
CA ARG A 28 13.98 37.17 7.14
C ARG A 28 13.64 35.86 7.83
N GLY A 29 12.54 35.85 8.58
CA GLY A 29 11.93 34.61 9.04
C GLY A 29 11.74 33.71 7.82
N ALA A 30 11.74 32.40 8.02
CA ALA A 30 11.36 31.48 6.98
C ALA A 30 10.02 31.91 6.35
N TYR A 31 9.86 31.69 5.05
CA TYR A 31 8.64 32.06 4.35
C TYR A 31 7.45 31.28 4.92
N GLU A 32 6.41 31.98 5.39
CA GLU A 32 5.16 31.37 5.83
C GLU A 32 4.16 31.28 4.68
N TRP A 33 3.51 30.12 4.55
CA TRP A 33 2.40 29.94 3.63
C TRP A 33 1.12 30.61 4.15
N GLY A 34 0.25 31.01 3.22
CA GLY A 34 -1.04 31.63 3.51
C GLY A 34 -0.94 33.14 3.66
N VAL A 35 -1.25 33.85 2.58
CA VAL A 35 -1.28 35.32 2.54
C VAL A 35 -2.30 35.85 3.54
N ARG A 36 -1.98 36.94 4.23
CA ARG A 36 -2.86 37.52 5.28
C ARG A 36 -4.29 37.78 4.79
N SER A 37 -4.47 38.20 3.54
CA SER A 37 -5.78 38.47 2.94
C SER A 37 -6.65 37.23 2.76
N THR A 38 -6.08 36.02 2.76
CA THR A 38 -6.83 34.76 2.67
C THR A 38 -7.04 34.08 4.02
N ARG A 39 -6.36 34.54 5.07
CA ARG A 39 -6.58 34.07 6.45
C ARG A 39 -7.89 34.65 6.99
N LYS A 40 -8.43 34.03 8.04
CA LYS A 40 -9.58 34.61 8.76
C LYS A 40 -9.19 36.02 9.22
N PRO A 41 -10.02 37.05 8.96
CA PRO A 41 -9.72 38.39 9.41
C PRO A 41 -9.63 38.41 10.93
N GLU A 42 -8.78 39.30 11.45
CA GLU A 42 -8.71 39.53 12.87
C GLU A 42 -10.10 39.97 13.37
N PRO A 43 -10.58 39.43 14.51
CA PRO A 43 -11.82 39.89 15.08
C PRO A 43 -11.73 41.39 15.35
N LEU A 44 -12.86 42.09 15.21
CA LEU A 44 -12.94 43.50 15.58
C LEU A 44 -12.48 43.67 17.03
N PRO A 45 -11.71 44.74 17.33
CA PRO A 45 -11.27 45.01 18.69
C PRO A 45 -12.48 45.15 19.62
N LEU A 46 -12.31 44.75 20.87
CA LEU A 46 -13.35 44.93 21.88
C LEU A 46 -13.55 46.43 22.15
N ASP A 47 -14.80 46.78 22.48
CA ASP A 47 -15.11 48.14 22.90
C ASP A 47 -14.40 48.44 24.23
N ARG A 48 -13.81 49.65 24.36
CA ARG A 48 -13.03 50.03 25.56
C ARG A 48 -13.82 49.99 26.87
N VAL A 49 -15.15 49.96 26.82
CA VAL A 49 -16.01 49.82 28.00
C VAL A 49 -15.70 48.53 28.76
N TYR A 50 -15.28 47.46 28.07
CA TYR A 50 -14.86 46.20 28.69
C TYR A 50 -13.53 46.29 29.47
N GLU A 51 -12.77 47.36 29.31
CA GLU A 51 -11.52 47.59 30.04
C GLU A 51 -11.75 48.22 31.43
N ILE A 52 -12.96 48.76 31.69
CA ILE A 52 -13.31 49.45 32.94
C ILE A 52 -13.85 48.42 33.95
N PRO A 53 -13.13 48.12 35.04
CA PRO A 53 -13.60 47.15 36.02
C PRO A 53 -14.84 47.65 36.78
N GLY A 54 -15.83 46.78 36.96
CA GLY A 54 -17.05 47.09 37.71
C GLY A 54 -18.11 47.91 36.97
N LEU A 55 -17.88 48.24 35.69
CA LEU A 55 -18.88 48.91 34.84
C LEU A 55 -19.57 47.89 33.93
N GLU A 56 -20.90 47.80 34.01
CA GLU A 56 -21.68 46.94 33.12
C GLU A 56 -21.85 47.61 31.74
N PRO A 57 -21.39 46.98 30.64
CA PRO A 57 -21.53 47.54 29.30
C PRO A 57 -22.97 47.46 28.80
N ILE A 58 -23.51 48.57 28.28
CA ILE A 58 -24.81 48.58 27.60
C ILE A 58 -24.63 48.05 26.17
N THR A 59 -25.16 46.86 25.91
CA THR A 59 -25.03 46.16 24.62
C THR A 59 -26.38 45.95 23.93
N TYR A 60 -26.36 45.53 22.67
CA TYR A 60 -27.59 45.18 21.93
C TYR A 60 -28.08 43.73 22.16
N ALA A 61 -27.52 42.98 23.12
CA ALA A 61 -27.85 41.56 23.33
C ALA A 61 -29.35 41.29 23.49
N GLY A 62 -30.05 42.08 24.33
CA GLY A 62 -31.48 41.92 24.57
C GLY A 62 -32.38 42.27 23.38
N LYS A 63 -31.85 42.93 22.36
CA LYS A 63 -32.59 43.31 21.15
C LYS A 63 -32.59 42.22 20.08
N MET A 64 -31.79 41.15 20.24
CA MET A 64 -31.69 40.01 19.31
C MET A 64 -31.26 40.35 17.86
N HIS A 65 -30.88 41.60 17.58
CA HIS A 65 -30.32 42.03 16.30
C HIS A 65 -29.20 43.06 16.51
N PHE A 66 -28.28 43.14 15.55
CA PHE A 66 -27.19 44.11 15.55
C PHE A 66 -27.73 45.54 15.53
N MET A 67 -27.10 46.44 16.30
CA MET A 67 -27.42 47.87 16.31
C MET A 67 -26.14 48.73 16.33
N PRO A 68 -25.91 49.56 15.31
CA PRO A 68 -24.91 50.62 15.38
C PRO A 68 -25.19 51.55 16.57
N GLY A 69 -24.14 51.94 17.31
CA GLY A 69 -24.23 52.86 18.45
C GLY A 69 -24.39 52.19 19.83
N LEU A 70 -24.51 50.86 19.90
CA LEU A 70 -24.40 50.08 21.15
C LEU A 70 -23.15 49.21 21.13
N ALA A 71 -22.58 48.93 22.31
CA ALA A 71 -21.42 48.06 22.42
C ALA A 71 -21.76 46.62 21.96
N ARG A 72 -20.77 45.93 21.38
CA ARG A 72 -20.92 44.54 20.93
C ARG A 72 -20.96 43.61 22.14
N PRO A 73 -21.98 42.74 22.29
CA PRO A 73 -22.02 41.76 23.37
C PRO A 73 -21.02 40.62 23.17
N VAL A 74 -20.48 40.11 24.28
CA VAL A 74 -19.68 38.87 24.32
C VAL A 74 -20.58 37.74 24.78
N PHE A 75 -20.90 36.81 23.87
CA PHE A 75 -21.73 35.65 24.19
C PHE A 75 -20.87 34.51 24.78
N PRO A 76 -21.41 33.72 25.74
CA PRO A 76 -20.75 32.52 26.19
C PRO A 76 -20.69 31.47 25.08
N ASN A 77 -19.82 30.48 25.24
CA ASN A 77 -19.76 29.34 24.31
C ASN A 77 -21.08 28.57 24.36
N TRP A 78 -21.83 28.61 23.27
CA TRP A 78 -23.05 27.84 23.12
C TRP A 78 -22.74 26.39 22.73
N ASP A 79 -23.27 25.44 23.50
CA ASP A 79 -23.34 24.04 23.13
C ASP A 79 -24.80 23.60 22.99
N ARG A 80 -25.02 22.64 22.11
CA ARG A 80 -26.33 22.12 21.74
C ARG A 80 -26.95 21.26 22.85
N GLY A 81 -26.14 20.59 23.66
CA GLY A 81 -26.60 19.68 24.73
C GLY A 81 -27.18 18.34 24.26
N TRP A 82 -27.30 18.11 22.94
CA TRP A 82 -27.77 16.85 22.36
C TRP A 82 -27.02 16.50 21.07
N LYS A 83 -26.97 15.20 20.73
CA LYS A 83 -26.21 14.69 19.57
C LYS A 83 -27.02 14.81 18.28
N HIS A 84 -26.44 15.41 17.25
CA HIS A 84 -27.02 15.43 15.90
C HIS A 84 -26.01 14.93 14.86
N PRO A 85 -26.28 13.86 14.10
CA PRO A 85 -25.32 13.27 13.17
C PRO A 85 -24.71 14.25 12.15
N ARG A 86 -25.53 15.09 11.51
CA ARG A 86 -25.04 16.04 10.48
C ARG A 86 -24.27 17.25 11.03
N PHE A 87 -24.33 17.51 12.34
CA PHE A 87 -23.70 18.68 12.97
C PHE A 87 -22.73 18.26 14.09
N HIS A 88 -22.28 17.02 14.04
CA HIS A 88 -21.32 16.51 15.01
C HIS A 88 -19.96 17.17 14.81
N ARG A 89 -19.34 17.58 15.90
CA ARG A 89 -17.95 18.01 15.96
C ARG A 89 -17.18 16.94 16.69
N SER A 90 -16.20 16.32 16.01
CA SER A 90 -15.35 15.32 16.65
C SER A 90 -14.50 15.98 17.75
N PRO A 91 -14.21 15.26 18.84
CA PRO A 91 -13.30 15.78 19.85
C PRO A 91 -11.90 16.00 19.27
N PRO A 92 -11.09 16.86 19.91
CA PRO A 92 -9.66 17.00 19.61
C PRO A 92 -8.94 15.63 19.56
N ILE A 93 -7.89 15.54 18.74
CA ILE A 93 -7.19 14.27 18.47
C ILE A 93 -6.70 13.58 19.75
N HIS A 94 -6.17 14.35 20.71
CA HIS A 94 -5.62 13.84 21.97
C HIS A 94 -6.69 13.32 22.95
N GLU A 95 -7.95 13.72 22.76
CA GLU A 95 -9.08 13.24 23.56
C GLU A 95 -9.73 11.98 22.95
N GLN A 96 -9.27 11.54 21.77
CA GLN A 96 -9.85 10.36 21.12
C GLN A 96 -9.45 9.07 21.86
N PRO A 97 -10.37 8.11 22.08
CA PRO A 97 -10.09 6.90 22.86
C PRO A 97 -8.93 6.03 22.36
N LEU A 98 -8.66 6.05 21.05
CA LEU A 98 -7.59 5.26 20.42
C LEU A 98 -6.30 6.05 20.22
N TYR A 99 -6.19 7.23 20.84
CA TYR A 99 -4.99 8.06 20.79
C TYR A 99 -3.83 7.39 21.55
N LYS A 100 -2.64 7.46 20.96
CA LYS A 100 -1.37 6.98 21.51
C LYS A 100 -0.29 8.01 21.24
N GLU A 101 0.64 8.14 22.17
CA GLU A 101 1.78 9.07 22.04
C GLU A 101 2.79 8.62 20.99
N GLN A 102 3.04 7.30 20.90
CA GLN A 102 3.90 6.73 19.87
C GLN A 102 3.16 6.73 18.52
N PRO A 103 3.73 7.30 17.45
CA PRO A 103 3.11 7.26 16.12
C PRO A 103 3.19 5.85 15.52
N CYS A 104 2.16 5.50 14.75
CA CYS A 104 2.13 4.33 13.89
C CYS A 104 2.21 4.77 12.42
N TYR A 105 3.07 4.12 11.63
CA TYR A 105 3.18 4.37 10.20
C TYR A 105 2.36 3.34 9.42
N ILE A 106 1.28 3.81 8.81
CA ILE A 106 0.31 2.97 8.12
C ILE A 106 0.61 2.94 6.62
N PHE A 107 0.86 1.75 6.09
CA PHE A 107 0.88 1.48 4.66
C PHE A 107 -0.52 1.07 4.19
N HIS A 108 -1.09 1.83 3.26
CA HIS A 108 -2.36 1.51 2.61
C HIS A 108 -2.23 1.51 1.09
N ARG A 109 -3.27 1.06 0.38
CA ARG A 109 -3.27 0.87 -1.09
C ARG A 109 -2.89 2.08 -1.94
N ARG A 110 -2.85 3.29 -1.37
CA ARG A 110 -2.53 4.57 -2.04
C ARG A 110 -1.14 5.11 -1.64
N CYS A 111 -0.45 4.52 -0.66
CA CYS A 111 0.94 4.87 -0.34
C CYS A 111 1.82 4.51 -1.54
N ARG A 112 2.68 5.45 -1.95
CA ARG A 112 3.57 5.31 -3.10
C ARG A 112 5.00 5.45 -2.60
N LEU A 113 5.65 4.31 -2.33
CA LEU A 113 7.01 4.32 -1.79
C LEU A 113 7.99 4.98 -2.76
N LEU A 114 8.89 5.82 -2.22
CA LEU A 114 9.91 6.52 -3.00
C LEU A 114 10.94 5.55 -3.59
N GLU A 115 11.59 4.75 -2.73
CA GLU A 115 12.65 3.81 -3.11
C GLU A 115 12.10 2.44 -3.59
N GLY A 116 10.78 2.33 -3.72
CA GLY A 116 10.11 1.14 -4.24
C GLY A 116 10.47 -0.14 -3.48
N VAL A 117 11.04 -1.11 -4.20
CA VAL A 117 11.31 -2.46 -3.68
C VAL A 117 12.30 -2.43 -2.53
N LYS A 118 13.36 -1.61 -2.60
CA LYS A 118 14.40 -1.55 -1.55
C LYS A 118 13.81 -1.16 -0.19
N GLN A 119 12.93 -0.17 -0.18
CA GLN A 119 12.20 0.24 1.02
C GLN A 119 11.29 -0.87 1.55
N ALA A 120 10.55 -1.56 0.66
CA ALA A 120 9.70 -2.68 1.07
C ALA A 120 10.50 -3.86 1.66
N LEU A 121 11.65 -4.20 1.09
CA LEU A 121 12.54 -5.26 1.60
C LEU A 121 13.06 -4.93 3.00
N TRP A 122 13.43 -3.68 3.25
CA TRP A 122 13.87 -3.22 4.56
C TRP A 122 12.74 -3.25 5.60
N LEU A 123 11.54 -2.76 5.24
CA LEU A 123 10.36 -2.74 6.12
C LEU A 123 9.91 -4.16 6.50
N THR A 124 10.09 -5.13 5.62
CA THR A 124 9.63 -6.53 5.80
C THR A 124 10.72 -7.50 6.25
N LYS A 125 11.96 -7.04 6.40
CA LYS A 125 13.14 -7.88 6.71
C LYS A 125 13.25 -9.06 5.74
N THR A 126 13.28 -8.77 4.44
CA THR A 126 13.18 -9.76 3.38
C THR A 126 14.36 -9.66 2.41
N LYS A 127 14.89 -10.81 1.99
CA LYS A 127 15.88 -10.92 0.91
C LYS A 127 15.16 -11.12 -0.43
N LEU A 128 15.55 -10.34 -1.43
CA LEU A 128 15.08 -10.48 -2.81
C LEU A 128 15.85 -11.56 -3.57
N ILE A 129 15.13 -12.36 -4.34
CA ILE A 129 15.65 -13.30 -5.33
C ILE A 129 14.97 -12.97 -6.66
N GLU A 130 15.78 -12.79 -7.70
CA GLU A 130 15.27 -12.53 -9.04
C GLU A 130 14.80 -13.83 -9.70
N GLY A 131 13.68 -13.76 -10.41
CA GLY A 131 13.03 -14.91 -11.03
C GLY A 131 12.09 -15.65 -10.09
N LEU A 132 11.25 -16.53 -10.66
CA LEU A 132 10.35 -17.39 -9.90
C LEU A 132 11.07 -18.66 -9.43
N PRO A 133 10.61 -19.32 -8.35
CA PRO A 133 11.19 -20.57 -7.90
C PRO A 133 11.08 -21.68 -8.95
N GLU A 134 12.12 -22.50 -9.09
CA GLU A 134 12.14 -23.63 -10.03
C GLU A 134 10.96 -24.58 -9.81
N LYS A 135 10.60 -24.86 -8.55
CA LYS A 135 9.43 -25.68 -8.18
C LYS A 135 8.10 -25.17 -8.76
N VAL A 136 7.98 -23.86 -8.97
CA VAL A 136 6.79 -23.25 -9.56
C VAL A 136 6.86 -23.35 -11.07
N LEU A 137 8.03 -23.06 -11.65
CA LEU A 137 8.24 -23.12 -13.11
C LEU A 137 8.09 -24.56 -13.65
N SER A 138 8.56 -25.57 -12.92
CA SER A 138 8.46 -26.98 -13.31
C SER A 138 7.02 -27.47 -13.45
N LEU A 139 6.04 -26.79 -12.83
CA LEU A 139 4.62 -27.16 -12.93
C LEU A 139 4.07 -26.95 -14.35
N VAL A 140 4.62 -26.00 -15.10
CA VAL A 140 4.18 -25.72 -16.48
C VAL A 140 5.08 -26.33 -17.53
N ASP A 141 6.24 -26.87 -17.14
CA ASP A 141 7.09 -27.64 -18.05
C ASP A 141 6.49 -29.03 -18.35
N ASP A 142 5.63 -29.54 -17.46
CA ASP A 142 4.90 -30.78 -17.70
C ASP A 142 3.80 -30.57 -18.77
N PRO A 143 3.87 -31.25 -19.93
CA PRO A 143 2.88 -31.12 -20.98
C PRO A 143 1.45 -31.51 -20.56
N GLN A 144 1.28 -32.29 -19.48
CA GLN A 144 -0.05 -32.63 -18.94
C GLN A 144 -0.80 -31.39 -18.43
N ASN A 145 -0.06 -30.38 -17.97
CA ASN A 145 -0.61 -29.17 -17.37
C ASN A 145 -0.95 -28.08 -18.41
N HIS A 146 -0.54 -28.25 -19.66
CA HIS A 146 -0.87 -27.32 -20.75
C HIS A 146 -2.38 -27.30 -21.06
N ILE A 147 -2.86 -26.09 -21.37
CA ILE A 147 -4.22 -25.84 -21.81
C ILE A 147 -4.33 -26.14 -23.31
N GLU A 148 -5.39 -26.85 -23.71
CA GLU A 148 -5.71 -27.03 -25.13
C GLU A 148 -5.91 -25.69 -25.83
N ASN A 149 -5.19 -25.47 -26.94
CA ASN A 149 -5.17 -24.20 -27.68
C ASN A 149 -4.95 -22.98 -26.77
N GLN A 150 -4.02 -23.12 -25.81
CA GLN A 150 -3.74 -22.10 -24.80
C GLN A 150 -3.62 -20.70 -25.39
N ASP A 151 -2.75 -20.55 -26.40
CA ASP A 151 -2.40 -19.25 -26.95
C ASP A 151 -3.60 -18.61 -27.67
N GLU A 152 -4.37 -19.38 -28.44
CA GLU A 152 -5.60 -18.89 -29.08
C GLU A 152 -6.64 -18.45 -28.05
N ARG A 153 -6.83 -19.23 -26.98
CA ARG A 153 -7.77 -18.88 -25.90
C ARG A 153 -7.34 -17.60 -25.19
N VAL A 154 -6.05 -17.45 -24.90
CA VAL A 154 -5.52 -16.22 -24.28
C VAL A 154 -5.68 -15.02 -25.21
N LEU A 155 -5.36 -15.16 -26.51
CA LEU A 155 -5.57 -14.11 -27.52
C LEU A 155 -7.04 -13.68 -27.64
N ASN A 156 -7.96 -14.65 -27.59
CA ASN A 156 -9.40 -14.38 -27.58
C ASN A 156 -9.84 -13.63 -26.32
N MET A 157 -9.29 -13.97 -25.15
CA MET A 157 -9.58 -13.26 -23.90
C MET A 157 -9.03 -11.83 -23.90
N ILE A 158 -7.82 -11.62 -24.45
CA ILE A 158 -7.24 -10.29 -24.64
C ILE A 158 -8.13 -9.45 -25.55
N SER A 159 -8.53 -10.00 -26.71
CA SER A 159 -9.39 -9.33 -27.69
C SER A 159 -10.78 -9.03 -27.12
N HIS A 160 -11.36 -9.95 -26.36
CA HIS A 160 -12.62 -9.74 -25.67
C HIS A 160 -12.53 -8.55 -24.70
N ALA A 161 -11.53 -8.54 -23.81
CA ALA A 161 -11.39 -7.48 -22.82
C ALA A 161 -11.07 -6.11 -23.46
N ARG A 162 -10.29 -6.09 -24.54
CA ARG A 162 -9.79 -4.86 -25.18
C ARG A 162 -10.68 -4.32 -26.30
N LEU A 163 -11.64 -5.09 -26.80
CA LEU A 163 -12.48 -4.69 -27.92
C LEU A 163 -13.94 -5.14 -27.77
N TRP A 164 -14.21 -6.44 -27.60
CA TRP A 164 -15.58 -6.96 -27.76
C TRP A 164 -16.49 -6.79 -26.56
N HIS A 165 -15.95 -6.57 -25.35
CA HIS A 165 -16.76 -6.51 -24.13
C HIS A 165 -17.66 -5.27 -24.05
N SER A 166 -17.25 -4.13 -24.60
CA SER A 166 -18.02 -2.87 -24.51
C SER A 166 -18.45 -2.37 -25.87
N THR A 167 -19.49 -1.54 -25.87
CA THR A 167 -19.95 -0.82 -27.07
C THR A 167 -19.06 0.37 -27.44
N GLU A 168 -18.15 0.81 -26.55
CA GLU A 168 -17.15 1.84 -26.85
C GLU A 168 -16.05 1.28 -27.77
N ASP A 169 -15.62 2.05 -28.79
CA ASP A 169 -14.56 1.64 -29.73
C ASP A 169 -13.22 1.33 -29.04
N ILE A 170 -12.89 2.08 -27.99
CA ILE A 170 -11.62 1.94 -27.25
C ILE A 170 -11.93 1.90 -25.74
N PRO A 171 -12.05 0.68 -25.16
CA PRO A 171 -12.33 0.50 -23.75
C PRO A 171 -11.25 1.11 -22.86
N LYS A 172 -11.69 1.74 -21.75
CA LYS A 172 -10.79 2.33 -20.75
C LYS A 172 -10.11 1.25 -19.91
N ARG A 173 -8.92 1.56 -19.37
CA ARG A 173 -8.14 0.66 -18.49
C ARG A 173 -8.90 0.22 -17.26
N GLU A 174 -9.67 1.14 -16.68
CA GLU A 174 -10.53 0.85 -15.52
C GLU A 174 -11.52 -0.26 -15.80
N THR A 175 -11.94 -0.40 -17.06
CA THR A 175 -12.86 -1.43 -17.54
C THR A 175 -12.12 -2.72 -17.89
N TYR A 176 -11.14 -2.69 -18.79
CA TYR A 176 -10.54 -3.93 -19.32
C TYR A 176 -9.56 -4.61 -18.37
N CYS A 177 -8.89 -3.89 -17.45
CA CYS A 177 -7.86 -4.46 -16.59
C CYS A 177 -8.42 -5.48 -15.56
N PRO A 178 -9.57 -5.23 -14.91
CA PRO A 178 -10.25 -6.27 -14.14
C PRO A 178 -10.75 -7.44 -14.99
N ILE A 179 -11.31 -7.17 -16.17
CA ILE A 179 -11.89 -8.20 -17.04
C ILE A 179 -10.82 -9.16 -17.55
N ILE A 180 -9.67 -8.64 -17.99
CA ILE A 180 -8.58 -9.51 -18.47
C ILE A 180 -8.11 -10.45 -17.35
N VAL A 181 -7.96 -9.96 -16.11
CA VAL A 181 -7.53 -10.81 -14.99
C VAL A 181 -8.60 -11.82 -14.61
N ASP A 182 -9.87 -11.41 -14.49
CA ASP A 182 -10.97 -12.33 -14.18
C ASP A 182 -11.10 -13.43 -15.27
N ASN A 183 -10.92 -13.08 -16.54
CA ASN A 183 -10.92 -14.02 -17.66
C ASN A 183 -9.72 -14.99 -17.62
N LEU A 184 -8.52 -14.51 -17.31
CA LEU A 184 -7.33 -15.36 -17.18
C LEU A 184 -7.46 -16.31 -15.98
N ILE A 185 -8.01 -15.85 -14.85
CA ILE A 185 -8.32 -16.71 -13.70
C ILE A 185 -9.35 -17.78 -14.09
N GLN A 186 -10.40 -17.39 -14.83
CA GLN A 186 -11.42 -18.32 -15.29
C GLN A 186 -10.84 -19.39 -16.25
N LEU A 187 -9.91 -19.00 -17.12
CA LEU A 187 -9.19 -19.92 -18.00
C LEU A 187 -8.31 -20.88 -17.20
N CYS A 188 -7.60 -20.41 -16.18
CA CYS A 188 -6.84 -21.30 -15.29
C CYS A 188 -7.79 -22.25 -14.53
N LYS A 189 -8.95 -21.76 -14.12
CA LYS A 189 -9.97 -22.54 -13.41
C LYS A 189 -10.61 -23.63 -14.29
N SER A 190 -10.62 -23.50 -15.63
CA SER A 190 -11.16 -24.55 -16.49
C SER A 190 -10.36 -25.87 -16.42
N HIS A 191 -9.16 -25.85 -15.82
CA HIS A 191 -8.34 -27.05 -15.59
C HIS A 191 -8.77 -27.89 -14.37
N ILE A 192 -9.86 -27.54 -13.67
CA ILE A 192 -10.35 -28.30 -12.49
C ILE A 192 -10.56 -29.79 -12.81
N LEU A 193 -10.93 -30.13 -14.05
CA LEU A 193 -11.11 -31.53 -14.46
C LEU A 193 -9.81 -32.35 -14.41
N LYS A 194 -8.67 -31.73 -14.72
CA LYS A 194 -7.35 -32.37 -14.61
C LYS A 194 -6.88 -32.42 -13.16
N HIS A 195 -7.13 -31.34 -12.41
CA HIS A 195 -6.66 -31.17 -11.03
C HIS A 195 -7.84 -30.84 -10.07
N PRO A 196 -8.54 -31.86 -9.53
CA PRO A 196 -9.72 -31.65 -8.68
C PRO A 196 -9.44 -30.88 -7.38
N SER A 197 -8.18 -30.88 -6.91
CA SER A 197 -7.71 -30.11 -5.76
C SER A 197 -7.97 -28.60 -5.89
N MET A 198 -8.02 -28.07 -7.12
CA MET A 198 -8.34 -26.66 -7.40
C MET A 198 -9.75 -26.26 -7.00
N ALA A 199 -10.69 -27.22 -6.87
CA ALA A 199 -12.05 -26.94 -6.41
C ALA A 199 -12.11 -26.47 -4.94
N ARG A 200 -11.01 -26.64 -4.19
CA ARG A 200 -10.88 -26.23 -2.77
C ARG A 200 -10.42 -24.77 -2.62
N ARG A 201 -10.68 -23.92 -3.62
CA ARG A 201 -10.22 -22.53 -3.70
C ARG A 201 -11.34 -21.59 -4.14
N ILE A 202 -11.34 -20.36 -3.64
CA ILE A 202 -12.32 -19.32 -4.01
C ILE A 202 -11.65 -17.95 -4.18
N CYS A 203 -12.20 -17.13 -5.06
CA CYS A 203 -11.77 -15.73 -5.22
C CYS A 203 -12.67 -14.83 -4.38
N ALA A 204 -12.12 -14.24 -3.31
CA ALA A 204 -12.78 -13.26 -2.48
C ALA A 204 -12.47 -11.83 -2.94
N LYS A 205 -13.49 -10.98 -2.98
CA LYS A 205 -13.38 -9.53 -3.26
C LYS A 205 -13.77 -8.75 -2.00
N ASN A 206 -13.31 -7.50 -1.88
CA ASN A 206 -13.67 -6.57 -0.78
C ASN A 206 -13.31 -7.03 0.64
N TYR A 207 -12.28 -7.87 0.80
CA TYR A 207 -11.73 -8.15 2.13
C TYR A 207 -10.81 -7.02 2.59
N SER A 208 -10.58 -6.90 3.90
CA SER A 208 -9.66 -5.94 4.49
C SER A 208 -8.66 -6.65 5.37
N LEU A 209 -7.37 -6.39 5.18
CA LEU A 209 -6.29 -6.90 6.01
C LEU A 209 -5.86 -5.83 7.03
N SER A 210 -5.47 -6.26 8.22
CA SER A 210 -4.63 -5.49 9.15
C SER A 210 -3.50 -6.38 9.66
N ALA A 211 -2.26 -5.92 9.57
CA ALA A 211 -1.12 -6.58 10.19
C ALA A 211 -0.14 -5.53 10.71
N MET A 212 0.32 -5.66 11.94
CA MET A 212 1.18 -4.67 12.59
C MET A 212 2.50 -5.28 13.03
N TRP A 213 3.60 -4.56 12.98
CA TRP A 213 4.86 -5.06 13.52
C TRP A 213 5.81 -3.93 13.86
N SER A 214 6.80 -4.24 14.68
CA SER A 214 7.91 -3.32 14.95
C SER A 214 9.08 -3.60 14.02
N ARG A 215 9.71 -2.53 13.53
CA ARG A 215 11.04 -2.55 12.90
C ARG A 215 11.89 -1.53 13.60
N GLU A 216 12.96 -1.96 14.25
CA GLU A 216 13.78 -1.10 15.10
C GLU A 216 12.89 -0.38 16.14
N SER A 217 12.81 0.96 16.09
CA SER A 217 11.94 1.78 16.95
C SER A 217 10.60 2.17 16.31
N PHE A 218 10.35 1.77 15.07
CA PHE A 218 9.14 2.16 14.33
C PHE A 218 8.03 1.12 14.49
N LEU A 219 6.83 1.60 14.79
CA LEU A 219 5.62 0.80 14.73
C LEU A 219 4.98 0.94 13.34
N LEU A 220 4.85 -0.18 12.64
CA LEU A 220 4.35 -0.25 11.28
C LEU A 220 3.03 -0.99 11.25
N GLN A 221 2.14 -0.60 10.33
CA GLN A 221 0.90 -1.30 10.06
C GLN A 221 0.61 -1.34 8.57
N VAL A 222 0.31 -2.51 8.03
CA VAL A 222 -0.29 -2.66 6.71
C VAL A 222 -1.79 -2.75 6.88
N ARG A 223 -2.53 -1.90 6.18
CA ARG A 223 -3.99 -1.86 6.24
C ARG A 223 -4.61 -1.74 4.86
N GLY A 224 -5.70 -2.49 4.67
CA GLY A 224 -6.70 -2.19 3.65
C GLY A 224 -7.05 -3.37 2.76
N SER A 225 -7.80 -3.06 1.71
CA SER A 225 -8.26 -4.04 0.73
C SER A 225 -7.27 -4.16 -0.43
N SER A 226 -6.84 -5.40 -0.67
CA SER A 226 -5.99 -5.79 -1.79
C SER A 226 -6.82 -6.53 -2.82
N GLY A 227 -7.49 -5.76 -3.71
CA GLY A 227 -8.12 -6.28 -4.92
C GLY A 227 -8.91 -7.58 -4.74
N THR A 228 -8.56 -8.58 -5.54
CA THR A 228 -9.10 -9.95 -5.45
C THR A 228 -8.07 -10.84 -4.76
N ARG A 229 -8.50 -11.63 -3.78
CA ARG A 229 -7.68 -12.65 -3.10
C ARG A 229 -8.19 -14.03 -3.45
N LEU A 230 -7.31 -14.88 -3.97
CA LEU A 230 -7.55 -16.31 -4.05
C LEU A 230 -7.26 -16.92 -2.68
N SER A 231 -8.29 -17.49 -2.05
CA SER A 231 -8.18 -18.19 -0.77
C SER A 231 -8.35 -19.69 -0.98
N ALA A 232 -7.62 -20.49 -0.19
CA ALA A 232 -7.63 -21.95 -0.25
C ALA A 232 -7.95 -22.56 1.12
N LYS A 233 -8.37 -23.83 1.12
CA LYS A 233 -8.54 -24.63 2.34
C LYS A 233 -7.22 -25.08 2.95
N ASP A 234 -6.23 -25.31 2.10
CA ASP A 234 -4.93 -25.86 2.48
C ASP A 234 -3.85 -24.79 2.21
N PRO A 235 -2.85 -24.62 3.11
CA PRO A 235 -1.79 -23.64 2.92
C PRO A 235 -0.83 -24.05 1.81
N LEU A 236 -0.13 -23.06 1.23
CA LEU A 236 0.92 -23.32 0.24
C LEU A 236 2.15 -23.98 0.90
N PRO A 237 2.82 -24.93 0.22
CA PRO A 237 4.02 -25.56 0.74
C PRO A 237 5.21 -24.59 0.76
N PRO A 238 6.19 -24.81 1.66
CA PRO A 238 7.42 -24.03 1.69
C PRO A 238 8.23 -24.21 0.39
N ILE A 239 8.77 -23.09 -0.11
CA ILE A 239 9.62 -23.08 -1.30
C ILE A 239 11.06 -23.39 -0.92
N ALA A 240 11.65 -22.54 -0.07
CA ALA A 240 13.03 -22.65 0.37
C ALA A 240 13.21 -23.69 1.48
N SER A 241 14.33 -24.41 1.42
CA SER A 241 14.75 -25.36 2.45
C SER A 241 15.18 -24.64 3.74
N ARG A 242 15.29 -25.38 4.86
CA ARG A 242 15.78 -24.81 6.13
C ARG A 242 17.20 -24.24 6.00
N GLU A 243 18.06 -24.90 5.24
CA GLU A 243 19.44 -24.47 4.99
C GLU A 243 19.51 -23.13 4.24
N GLU A 244 18.68 -22.95 3.21
CA GLU A 244 18.57 -21.68 2.48
C GLU A 244 18.08 -20.55 3.39
N VAL A 245 17.12 -20.85 4.26
CA VAL A 245 16.60 -19.90 5.25
C VAL A 245 17.67 -19.54 6.28
N GLU A 246 18.46 -20.49 6.75
CA GLU A 246 19.57 -20.24 7.68
C GLU A 246 20.69 -19.43 7.03
N ALA A 247 20.99 -19.67 5.75
CA ALA A 247 21.96 -18.90 4.98
C ALA A 247 21.59 -17.41 4.86
N THR A 248 20.32 -17.04 5.02
CA THR A 248 19.89 -15.63 5.01
C THR A 248 20.42 -14.81 6.19
N ARG A 249 20.93 -15.46 7.25
CA ARG A 249 21.56 -14.76 8.38
C ARG A 249 22.72 -13.87 7.93
N ASN A 250 23.49 -14.34 6.95
CA ASN A 250 24.65 -13.64 6.40
C ASN A 250 24.27 -12.49 5.45
N HIS A 251 23.02 -12.45 4.96
CA HIS A 251 22.57 -11.39 4.07
C HIS A 251 22.34 -10.10 4.87
N VAL A 252 22.88 -8.99 4.37
CA VAL A 252 22.67 -7.65 4.96
C VAL A 252 21.65 -6.90 4.11
N LEU A 253 20.67 -6.27 4.77
CA LEU A 253 19.68 -5.46 4.09
C LEU A 253 20.32 -4.15 3.59
N GLU A 254 20.05 -3.79 2.34
CA GLU A 254 20.50 -2.51 1.80
C GLU A 254 19.87 -1.34 2.55
N THR A 255 20.71 -0.38 2.91
CA THR A 255 20.29 0.91 3.47
C THR A 255 20.27 1.97 2.38
N PHE A 256 19.32 2.90 2.46
CA PHE A 256 19.16 3.99 1.49
C PHE A 256 19.26 5.37 2.16
N TYR A 257 20.26 5.51 3.04
CA TYR A 257 20.58 6.79 3.68
C TYR A 257 20.85 7.88 2.62
N PRO A 258 20.29 9.09 2.73
CA PRO A 258 19.68 9.72 3.91
C PRO A 258 18.14 9.55 4.02
N ILE A 259 17.52 8.79 3.12
CA ILE A 259 16.07 8.65 3.07
C ILE A 259 15.60 7.76 4.24
N SER A 260 14.58 8.23 4.96
CA SER A 260 13.98 7.45 6.05
C SER A 260 13.13 6.29 5.50
N PRO A 261 13.20 5.08 6.08
CA PRO A 261 12.37 3.95 5.67
C PRO A 261 10.86 4.17 5.80
N VAL A 262 10.44 5.13 6.62
CA VAL A 262 9.02 5.46 6.83
C VAL A 262 8.50 6.57 5.91
N ILE A 263 9.30 7.05 4.95
CA ILE A 263 8.83 8.01 3.95
C ILE A 263 7.65 7.48 3.15
N ASP A 264 6.70 8.35 2.79
CA ASP A 264 5.47 8.04 2.06
C ASP A 264 4.49 7.06 2.76
N LEU A 265 4.72 6.76 4.05
CA LEU A 265 3.76 6.11 4.92
C LEU A 265 2.88 7.13 5.64
N GLN A 266 1.64 6.75 5.95
CA GLN A 266 0.73 7.62 6.69
C GLN A 266 1.06 7.56 8.19
N GLU A 267 1.65 8.62 8.73
CA GLU A 267 1.86 8.78 10.17
C GLU A 267 0.54 9.05 10.89
N CYS A 268 0.19 8.23 11.89
CA CYS A 268 -1.05 8.33 12.64
C CYS A 268 -0.85 8.03 14.13
N ASN A 269 -1.40 8.91 15.00
CA ASN A 269 -1.40 8.73 16.46
C ASN A 269 -2.69 8.10 16.99
N VAL A 270 -3.72 8.00 16.16
CA VAL A 270 -5.00 7.37 16.52
C VAL A 270 -5.11 6.06 15.78
N TYR A 271 -4.82 4.95 16.44
CA TYR A 271 -4.80 3.64 15.81
C TYR A 271 -5.10 2.51 16.80
N GLU A 272 -5.71 1.46 16.26
CA GLU A 272 -6.03 0.25 17.01
C GLU A 272 -4.93 -0.79 16.83
N MET A 273 -4.51 -1.43 17.93
CA MET A 273 -3.51 -2.48 17.90
C MET A 273 -4.15 -3.85 17.65
N LYS A 274 -4.54 -4.13 16.40
CA LYS A 274 -5.23 -5.37 16.03
C LYS A 274 -4.80 -5.92 14.68
N ASP A 275 -4.52 -7.22 14.66
CA ASP A 275 -4.35 -7.98 13.42
C ASP A 275 -5.68 -8.56 12.97
N ASP A 276 -5.91 -8.54 11.66
CA ASP A 276 -7.12 -9.02 11.01
C ASP A 276 -6.75 -9.67 9.68
N THR A 277 -7.11 -10.95 9.52
CA THR A 277 -6.89 -11.70 8.27
C THR A 277 -7.88 -11.35 7.16
N GLY A 278 -8.93 -10.59 7.50
CA GLY A 278 -10.03 -10.18 6.64
C GLY A 278 -11.23 -11.12 6.65
N PHE A 279 -11.16 -12.21 7.42
CA PHE A 279 -12.27 -13.14 7.63
C PHE A 279 -12.39 -13.48 9.11
N GLN A 280 -13.61 -13.82 9.53
CA GLN A 280 -13.86 -14.30 10.87
C GLN A 280 -13.30 -15.71 11.06
N GLU A 281 -13.08 -16.08 12.32
CA GLU A 281 -12.71 -17.43 12.71
C GLU A 281 -13.76 -18.45 12.22
N GLY A 282 -13.30 -19.62 11.77
CA GLY A 282 -14.16 -20.65 11.19
C GLY A 282 -14.48 -20.47 9.69
N TYR A 283 -13.94 -19.44 9.03
CA TYR A 283 -14.10 -19.29 7.58
C TYR A 283 -13.50 -20.49 6.81
N PRO A 284 -14.24 -21.12 5.86
CA PRO A 284 -13.79 -22.37 5.23
C PRO A 284 -12.52 -22.27 4.37
N TYR A 285 -12.13 -21.07 3.95
CA TYR A 285 -10.95 -20.82 3.09
C TYR A 285 -10.03 -19.77 3.74
N PRO A 286 -9.38 -20.10 4.87
CA PRO A 286 -8.66 -19.10 5.66
C PRO A 286 -7.32 -18.71 5.03
N PHE A 287 -6.66 -19.60 4.29
CA PHE A 287 -5.31 -19.39 3.80
C PHE A 287 -5.29 -18.55 2.52
N CYS A 288 -4.44 -17.53 2.51
CA CYS A 288 -4.23 -16.68 1.34
C CYS A 288 -3.30 -17.38 0.35
N HIS A 289 -3.80 -17.71 -0.84
CA HIS A 289 -3.01 -18.35 -1.89
C HIS A 289 -2.33 -17.30 -2.79
N THR A 290 -3.12 -16.47 -3.48
CA THR A 290 -2.61 -15.44 -4.41
C THR A 290 -3.38 -14.13 -4.28
N LEU A 291 -2.66 -13.02 -4.26
CA LEU A 291 -3.20 -11.66 -4.26
C LEU A 291 -3.14 -11.05 -5.66
N TYR A 292 -4.29 -10.70 -6.23
CA TYR A 292 -4.37 -10.00 -7.52
C TYR A 292 -4.52 -8.49 -7.30
N LEU A 293 -3.46 -7.75 -7.59
CA LEU A 293 -3.40 -6.30 -7.46
C LEU A 293 -3.48 -5.65 -8.84
N LEU A 294 -4.53 -4.87 -9.06
CA LEU A 294 -4.81 -4.24 -10.36
C LEU A 294 -4.47 -2.75 -10.32
N GLU A 295 -3.72 -2.31 -11.32
CA GLU A 295 -3.51 -0.89 -11.62
C GLU A 295 -4.50 -0.44 -12.70
N THR A 296 -5.65 0.04 -12.24
CA THR A 296 -6.78 0.38 -13.11
C THR A 296 -6.78 1.84 -13.57
N ALA A 297 -6.04 2.74 -12.93
CA ALA A 297 -6.25 4.18 -13.10
C ALA A 297 -6.04 4.64 -14.55
N LYS A 298 -6.98 5.43 -15.07
CA LYS A 298 -6.89 5.99 -16.43
C LYS A 298 -5.72 6.98 -16.58
N LEU A 299 -5.55 7.87 -15.59
CA LEU A 299 -4.55 8.94 -15.65
C LEU A 299 -3.17 8.42 -15.27
N ARG A 300 -2.16 8.73 -16.09
CA ARG A 300 -0.79 8.28 -15.85
C ARG A 300 -0.22 8.73 -14.51
N SER A 301 -0.55 9.94 -14.06
CA SER A 301 -0.12 10.47 -12.75
C SER A 301 -0.65 9.66 -11.57
N HIS A 302 -1.82 9.03 -11.71
CA HIS A 302 -2.45 8.24 -10.66
C HIS A 302 -2.00 6.77 -10.65
N ARG A 303 -1.34 6.31 -11.72
CA ARG A 303 -0.85 4.93 -11.82
C ARG A 303 0.43 4.74 -11.01
N PHE A 304 0.54 3.62 -10.30
CA PHE A 304 1.79 3.19 -9.70
C PHE A 304 2.87 3.01 -10.76
N HIS A 305 4.09 3.47 -10.46
CA HIS A 305 5.26 3.06 -11.22
C HIS A 305 5.50 1.55 -11.03
N PRO A 306 6.12 0.86 -12.00
CA PRO A 306 6.36 -0.58 -11.89
C PRO A 306 7.02 -1.00 -10.58
N GLU A 307 8.04 -0.28 -10.12
CA GLU A 307 8.72 -0.55 -8.84
C GLU A 307 7.82 -0.31 -7.62
N GLN A 308 7.00 0.75 -7.65
CA GLN A 308 6.07 1.05 -6.58
C GLN A 308 4.96 -0.02 -6.49
N LEU A 309 4.52 -0.56 -7.63
CA LEU A 309 3.57 -1.67 -7.67
C LEU A 309 4.18 -2.94 -7.07
N ARG A 310 5.43 -3.28 -7.43
CA ARG A 310 6.16 -4.40 -6.81
C ARG A 310 6.29 -4.24 -5.30
N ALA A 311 6.68 -3.05 -4.83
CA ALA A 311 6.81 -2.74 -3.41
C ALA A 311 5.48 -2.93 -2.66
N LYS A 312 4.39 -2.46 -3.27
CA LYS A 312 3.03 -2.67 -2.77
C LYS A 312 2.65 -4.15 -2.73
N MET A 313 3.00 -4.93 -3.75
CA MET A 313 2.78 -6.38 -3.76
C MET A 313 3.51 -7.06 -2.59
N ILE A 314 4.78 -6.72 -2.36
CA ILE A 314 5.59 -7.25 -1.24
C ILE A 314 4.91 -6.96 0.09
N LEU A 315 4.53 -5.71 0.36
CA LEU A 315 3.94 -5.32 1.65
C LEU A 315 2.57 -5.96 1.90
N PHE A 316 1.73 -6.08 0.87
CA PHE A 316 0.43 -6.77 1.03
C PHE A 316 0.60 -8.28 1.18
N ALA A 317 1.51 -8.92 0.42
CA ALA A 317 1.80 -10.35 0.58
C ALA A 317 2.36 -10.64 1.97
N PHE A 318 3.32 -9.83 2.43
CA PHE A 318 3.89 -9.89 3.76
C PHE A 318 2.83 -9.72 4.85
N GLY A 319 1.99 -8.69 4.75
CA GLY A 319 0.93 -8.45 5.73
C GLY A 319 -0.08 -9.61 5.81
N ASN A 320 -0.47 -10.21 4.67
CA ASN A 320 -1.32 -11.39 4.67
C ASN A 320 -0.62 -12.58 5.32
N ALA A 321 0.65 -12.83 5.01
CA ALA A 321 1.42 -13.90 5.63
C ALA A 321 1.58 -13.70 7.14
N LEU A 322 1.85 -12.47 7.59
CA LEU A 322 2.05 -12.13 8.99
C LEU A 322 0.76 -12.28 9.81
N ALA A 323 -0.37 -11.79 9.28
CA ALA A 323 -1.67 -11.97 9.92
C ALA A 323 -2.04 -13.45 10.07
N GLN A 324 -1.72 -14.27 9.04
CA GLN A 324 -1.92 -15.72 9.10
C GLN A 324 -0.98 -16.39 10.12
N ALA A 325 0.30 -16.04 10.13
CA ALA A 325 1.25 -16.58 11.09
C ALA A 325 0.86 -16.28 12.54
N ARG A 326 0.33 -15.07 12.82
CA ARG A 326 -0.16 -14.70 14.15
C ARG A 326 -1.41 -15.46 14.55
N LEU A 327 -2.32 -15.69 13.60
CA LEU A 327 -3.50 -16.51 13.83
C LEU A 327 -3.13 -17.96 14.17
N LEU A 328 -2.10 -18.53 13.53
CA LEU A 328 -1.69 -19.93 13.70
C LEU A 328 -0.75 -20.16 14.90
N TYR A 329 0.22 -19.27 15.12
CA TYR A 329 1.34 -19.49 16.04
C TYR A 329 1.37 -18.54 17.24
N GLY A 330 0.36 -17.67 17.36
CA GLY A 330 0.27 -16.63 18.36
C GLY A 330 1.06 -15.37 18.01
N ASN A 331 1.03 -14.38 18.92
CA ASN A 331 1.65 -13.06 18.71
C ASN A 331 3.15 -13.00 19.03
N ASP A 332 3.78 -14.14 19.33
CA ASP A 332 5.18 -14.19 19.72
C ASP A 332 6.12 -13.90 18.53
N SER A 333 7.16 -13.10 18.78
CA SER A 333 8.25 -12.88 17.84
C SER A 333 9.22 -14.06 17.86
N LYS A 334 9.19 -14.90 16.82
CA LYS A 334 10.04 -16.10 16.71
C LYS A 334 10.34 -16.44 15.25
N VAL A 335 11.29 -17.35 15.05
CA VAL A 335 11.47 -18.03 13.77
C VAL A 335 10.36 -19.08 13.65
N LEU A 336 9.70 -19.13 12.50
CA LEU A 336 8.57 -20.02 12.27
C LEU A 336 9.09 -21.42 11.91
N GLU A 337 8.56 -22.45 12.57
CA GLU A 337 8.87 -23.85 12.25
C GLU A 337 8.32 -24.27 10.88
N GLN A 338 7.13 -23.74 10.56
CA GLN A 338 6.41 -23.92 9.32
C GLN A 338 6.18 -22.53 8.69
N PRO A 339 6.98 -22.15 7.66
CA PRO A 339 6.89 -20.84 7.06
C PRO A 339 5.60 -20.69 6.25
N VAL A 340 5.09 -19.46 6.16
CA VAL A 340 3.85 -19.15 5.44
C VAL A 340 4.19 -18.58 4.06
N VAL A 341 3.65 -19.18 3.01
CA VAL A 341 3.86 -18.73 1.63
C VAL A 341 2.61 -18.02 1.11
N VAL A 342 2.79 -16.83 0.55
CA VAL A 342 1.73 -16.04 -0.10
C VAL A 342 2.25 -15.53 -1.44
N GLN A 343 1.47 -15.73 -2.50
CA GLN A 343 1.79 -15.22 -3.83
C GLN A 343 1.09 -13.88 -4.11
N SER A 344 1.60 -13.12 -5.07
CA SER A 344 0.90 -11.96 -5.61
C SER A 344 1.17 -11.79 -7.10
N VAL A 345 0.16 -11.34 -7.82
CA VAL A 345 0.23 -10.93 -9.22
C VAL A 345 -0.21 -9.47 -9.32
N GLY A 346 0.69 -8.62 -9.81
CA GLY A 346 0.42 -7.22 -10.08
C GLY A 346 0.28 -7.02 -11.59
N THR A 347 -0.73 -6.28 -12.03
CA THR A 347 -0.86 -5.96 -13.46
C THR A 347 -1.55 -4.63 -13.73
N ASP A 348 -1.18 -4.00 -14.84
CA ASP A 348 -1.91 -2.87 -15.42
C ASP A 348 -2.84 -3.31 -16.56
N GLY A 349 -2.99 -4.62 -16.80
CA GLY A 349 -3.72 -5.22 -17.91
C GLY A 349 -2.90 -5.44 -19.18
N ARG A 350 -1.60 -5.10 -19.16
CA ARG A 350 -0.65 -5.36 -20.25
C ARG A 350 0.67 -5.95 -19.73
N ILE A 351 1.24 -5.34 -18.70
CA ILE A 351 2.43 -5.81 -17.99
C ILE A 351 1.96 -6.58 -16.75
N PHE A 352 2.61 -7.70 -16.48
CA PHE A 352 2.43 -8.54 -15.32
C PHE A 352 3.72 -8.56 -14.50
N GLN A 353 3.55 -8.61 -13.19
CA GLN A 353 4.60 -8.78 -12.22
C GLN A 353 4.20 -9.94 -11.32
N PHE A 354 5.13 -10.85 -11.09
CA PHE A 354 4.89 -12.07 -10.34
C PHE A 354 5.73 -12.06 -9.07
N LEU A 355 5.12 -12.45 -7.96
CA LEU A 355 5.75 -12.45 -6.66
C LEU A 355 5.36 -13.70 -5.88
N VAL A 356 6.35 -14.31 -5.24
CA VAL A 356 6.16 -15.37 -4.24
C VAL A 356 6.89 -14.92 -2.98
N LEU A 357 6.17 -14.74 -1.88
CA LEU A 357 6.75 -14.37 -0.59
C LEU A 357 6.66 -15.56 0.37
N GLN A 358 7.78 -15.86 1.04
CA GLN A 358 7.84 -16.83 2.11
C GLN A 358 8.23 -16.14 3.41
N LEU A 359 7.31 -16.15 4.37
CA LEU A 359 7.49 -15.64 5.72
C LEU A 359 8.15 -16.71 6.58
N ASN A 360 9.41 -16.47 6.96
CA ASN A 360 10.23 -17.38 7.76
C ASN A 360 10.30 -16.96 9.24
N THR A 361 10.13 -15.68 9.54
CA THR A 361 10.23 -15.17 10.92
C THR A 361 9.29 -14.00 11.18
N THR A 362 8.79 -13.93 12.41
CA THR A 362 8.05 -12.80 12.98
C THR A 362 8.92 -11.95 13.92
N ASP A 363 10.20 -12.31 14.11
CA ASP A 363 11.18 -11.47 14.78
C ASP A 363 11.77 -10.45 13.80
N LEU A 364 11.15 -9.28 13.83
CA LEU A 364 11.42 -8.18 12.91
C LEU A 364 12.05 -6.99 13.64
N ALA A 365 12.22 -7.00 14.96
CA ALA A 365 12.76 -5.83 15.66
C ALA A 365 14.21 -5.53 15.23
N SER A 366 15.04 -6.58 15.13
CA SER A 366 16.45 -6.48 14.72
C SER A 366 16.66 -6.75 13.22
N ASN A 367 17.74 -6.21 12.66
CA ASN A 367 18.23 -6.51 11.30
C ASN A 367 19.00 -7.83 11.22
N GLU A 368 19.42 -8.36 12.36
CA GLU A 368 20.17 -9.60 12.48
C GLU A 368 19.27 -10.84 12.44
N GLY A 369 19.89 -12.02 12.28
CA GLY A 369 19.19 -13.30 12.23
C GLY A 369 18.57 -13.64 10.88
N VAL A 370 17.67 -14.62 10.92
CA VAL A 370 16.99 -15.17 9.74
C VAL A 370 16.12 -14.09 9.10
N LYS A 371 16.04 -14.11 7.77
CA LYS A 371 15.26 -13.17 6.97
C LYS A 371 14.19 -13.90 6.18
N ASN A 372 13.16 -13.16 5.80
CA ASN A 372 12.13 -13.63 4.89
C ASN A 372 12.70 -13.70 3.47
N LEU A 373 12.04 -14.45 2.59
CA LEU A 373 12.44 -14.57 1.19
C LEU A 373 11.34 -14.08 0.27
N VAL A 374 11.72 -13.40 -0.81
CA VAL A 374 10.78 -13.05 -1.88
C VAL A 374 11.41 -13.29 -3.24
N TRP A 375 10.69 -14.01 -4.08
CA TRP A 375 11.00 -14.25 -5.48
C TRP A 375 10.17 -13.30 -6.32
N VAL A 376 10.82 -12.56 -7.20
CA VAL A 376 10.16 -11.55 -8.04
C VAL A 376 10.57 -11.72 -9.49
N ASP A 377 9.57 -11.82 -10.34
CA ASP A 377 9.74 -11.72 -11.79
C ASP A 377 9.08 -10.45 -12.29
N SER A 378 9.90 -9.57 -12.86
CA SER A 378 9.56 -8.17 -13.12
C SER A 378 9.19 -7.95 -14.58
N ASP A 379 8.21 -7.06 -14.77
CA ASP A 379 7.89 -6.40 -16.05
C ASP A 379 7.67 -7.35 -17.24
N GLN A 380 6.96 -8.46 -16.99
CA GLN A 380 6.58 -9.45 -17.99
C GLN A 380 5.45 -8.92 -18.87
N LEU A 381 5.69 -8.72 -20.16
CA LEU A 381 4.66 -8.25 -21.10
C LEU A 381 3.77 -9.42 -21.52
N LEU A 382 2.45 -9.29 -21.40
CA LEU A 382 1.54 -10.25 -22.02
C LEU A 382 1.41 -10.00 -23.53
N TYR A 383 1.37 -8.72 -23.90
CA TYR A 383 1.37 -8.24 -25.28
C TYR A 383 1.99 -6.84 -25.32
N ARG A 384 2.64 -6.46 -26.43
CA ARG A 384 3.28 -5.14 -26.55
C ARG A 384 2.27 -4.04 -26.77
N HIS A 385 1.33 -4.23 -27.69
CA HIS A 385 0.29 -3.26 -28.02
C HIS A 385 -1.00 -3.96 -28.46
N PHE A 386 -2.10 -3.24 -28.49
CA PHE A 386 -3.36 -3.74 -29.03
C PHE A 386 -4.02 -2.64 -29.87
N TRP A 387 -4.15 -2.89 -31.16
CA TRP A 387 -4.84 -2.01 -32.09
C TRP A 387 -6.34 -2.28 -32.04
N CYS A 388 -7.12 -1.32 -31.50
CA CYS A 388 -8.59 -1.41 -31.50
C CYS A 388 -9.19 -1.09 -32.88
N LEU A 389 -8.47 -0.31 -33.70
CA LEU A 389 -8.87 0.10 -35.04
C LEU A 389 -7.73 -0.18 -36.02
N PRO A 390 -8.03 -0.51 -37.29
CA PRO A 390 -6.99 -0.78 -38.28
C PRO A 390 -6.24 0.51 -38.63
N VAL A 391 -4.90 0.44 -38.69
CA VAL A 391 -4.08 1.60 -39.10
C VAL A 391 -3.91 1.58 -40.61
N ILE A 392 -4.57 2.50 -41.30
CA ILE A 392 -4.52 2.61 -42.76
C ILE A 392 -3.58 3.76 -43.13
N LYS A 393 -2.50 3.46 -43.89
CA LYS A 393 -1.62 4.47 -44.49
C LYS A 393 -1.61 4.28 -46.00
N LYS A 394 -1.81 5.36 -46.76
CA LYS A 394 -1.84 5.33 -48.24
C LYS A 394 -2.78 4.26 -48.81
N LYS A 395 -3.99 4.12 -48.24
CA LYS A 395 -5.01 3.11 -48.60
C LYS A 395 -4.59 1.64 -48.41
N VAL A 396 -3.53 1.38 -47.66
CA VAL A 396 -3.10 0.02 -47.28
C VAL A 396 -3.21 -0.13 -45.76
N VAL A 397 -3.74 -1.27 -45.32
CA VAL A 397 -3.75 -1.64 -43.89
C VAL A 397 -2.31 -1.98 -43.49
N VAL A 398 -1.71 -1.14 -42.65
CA VAL A 398 -0.35 -1.33 -42.14
C VAL A 398 -0.38 -2.18 -40.87
N GLU A 399 -1.34 -1.92 -39.99
CA GLU A 399 -1.53 -2.68 -38.74
C GLU A 399 -2.98 -3.16 -38.68
N PRO A 400 -3.22 -4.48 -38.60
CA PRO A 400 -4.56 -5.03 -38.42
C PRO A 400 -5.04 -4.82 -36.96
N VAL A 401 -6.35 -5.00 -36.75
CA VAL A 401 -6.95 -4.99 -35.41
C VAL A 401 -6.48 -6.23 -34.65
N GLY A 402 -6.05 -6.04 -33.41
CA GLY A 402 -5.65 -7.14 -32.53
C GLY A 402 -4.41 -6.86 -31.68
N PRO A 403 -3.97 -7.85 -30.89
CA PRO A 403 -2.75 -7.78 -30.11
C PRO A 403 -1.50 -7.88 -30.99
N VAL A 404 -0.46 -7.15 -30.61
CA VAL A 404 0.86 -7.12 -31.26
C VAL A 404 1.89 -7.66 -30.29
N ASP A 405 2.79 -8.52 -30.78
CA ASP A 405 3.86 -9.19 -30.03
C ASP A 405 3.34 -9.86 -28.74
N PHE A 406 2.41 -10.81 -28.88
CA PHE A 406 1.93 -11.65 -27.77
C PHE A 406 3.05 -12.55 -27.24
N GLN A 407 3.19 -12.65 -25.92
CA GLN A 407 4.20 -13.48 -25.26
C GLN A 407 3.52 -14.58 -24.42
N PRO A 408 3.53 -15.85 -24.86
CA PRO A 408 2.86 -16.94 -24.15
C PRO A 408 3.52 -17.26 -22.80
N GLU A 409 4.82 -16.99 -22.65
CA GLU A 409 5.59 -17.22 -21.42
C GLU A 409 4.98 -16.48 -20.21
N THR A 410 4.44 -15.28 -20.41
CA THR A 410 3.77 -14.51 -19.34
C THR A 410 2.54 -15.25 -18.82
N PHE A 411 1.76 -15.89 -19.70
CA PHE A 411 0.61 -16.67 -19.26
C PHE A 411 1.03 -18.00 -18.63
N LYS A 412 2.09 -18.67 -19.11
CA LYS A 412 2.63 -19.88 -18.46
C LYS A 412 3.00 -19.59 -17.01
N LYS A 413 3.69 -18.48 -16.72
CA LYS A 413 4.01 -18.08 -15.34
C LYS A 413 2.77 -17.77 -14.49
N PHE A 414 1.76 -17.15 -15.10
CA PHE A 414 0.47 -16.92 -14.43
C PHE A 414 -0.23 -18.24 -14.06
N LEU A 415 -0.24 -19.21 -14.99
CA LEU A 415 -0.81 -20.54 -14.79
C LEU A 415 -0.03 -21.33 -13.74
N ALA A 416 1.31 -21.29 -13.79
CA ALA A 416 2.19 -21.94 -12.82
C ALA A 416 1.88 -21.51 -11.38
N LEU A 417 1.73 -20.20 -11.15
CA LEU A 417 1.34 -19.68 -9.84
C LEU A 417 -0.06 -20.18 -9.43
N TYR A 418 -1.01 -20.22 -10.37
CA TYR A 418 -2.36 -20.70 -10.09
C TYR A 418 -2.40 -22.20 -9.76
N LEU A 419 -1.56 -23.02 -10.39
CA LEU A 419 -1.46 -24.47 -10.16
C LEU A 419 -0.67 -24.85 -8.91
N HIS A 420 0.15 -23.95 -8.39
CA HIS A 420 0.96 -24.20 -7.19
C HIS A 420 0.09 -24.67 -6.01
N GLY A 421 0.48 -25.75 -5.34
CA GLY A 421 -0.27 -26.36 -4.23
C GLY A 421 -1.57 -27.07 -4.64
N ALA A 422 -1.79 -27.32 -5.94
CA ALA A 422 -2.87 -28.16 -6.44
C ALA A 422 -2.35 -29.39 -7.20
N VAL A 423 -1.19 -29.27 -7.82
CA VAL A 423 -0.46 -30.33 -8.54
C VAL A 423 0.66 -30.88 -7.68
#